data_AF-A0A352RTA1-F1
#
_entry.id   AF-A0A352RTA1-F1
#
_cell.length_a   1.000
_cell.length_b   1.000
_cell.length_c   1.000
_cell.angle_alpha   90.00
_cell.angle_beta   90.00
_cell.angle_gamma   90.00
#
_symmetry.space_group_name_H-M   'P 1'
#
loop_
_entity.id
_entity.type
_entity.pdbx_description
1 polymer ?
#
loop_
_entity_poly.entity_id
_entity_poly.type
_entity_poly.pdbx_seq_one_letter_code
_entity_poly.pdbx_strand_id
1 'polypeptide(L)'
;MNRLSRPASLASRIAQALRDDIAAGRFAAGARLPAEATLAETFDVSRPIVREAIALLKADGILVTRKGSGAYVSETPGGQVWRVASAPDGGPTLAQLFELRRVVETA
;
A
#
# COMPACT_ATOMS: atom_id res chain seq x y z
N MET A 1 12.14 13.54 23.48
CA MET A 1 10.90 13.65 22.69
C MET A 1 10.29 12.26 22.55
N ASN A 2 9.26 11.92 23.33
CA ASN A 2 8.65 10.58 23.31
C ASN A 2 7.71 10.47 22.09
N ARG A 3 8.11 9.73 21.04
CA ARG A 3 7.19 9.44 19.92
C ARG A 3 6.12 8.50 20.46
N LEU A 4 4.88 8.99 20.56
CA LEU A 4 3.73 8.16 20.92
C LEU A 4 3.55 7.09 19.84
N SER A 5 4.02 5.88 20.12
CA SER A 5 3.78 4.71 19.28
C SER A 5 2.30 4.37 19.39
N ARG A 6 1.47 4.88 18.48
CA ARG A 6 0.03 4.59 18.45
C ARG A 6 -0.14 3.09 18.16
N PRO A 7 -0.92 2.35 18.97
CA PRO A 7 -1.22 0.95 18.66
C PRO A 7 -1.79 0.83 17.24
N ALA A 8 -1.45 -0.26 16.55
CA ALA A 8 -1.88 -0.48 15.16
C ALA A 8 -3.41 -0.34 15.05
N SER A 9 -3.86 0.54 14.15
CA SER A 9 -5.28 0.79 13.95
C SER A 9 -5.97 -0.47 13.42
N LEU A 10 -7.30 -0.54 13.57
CA LEU A 10 -8.07 -1.64 13.00
C LEU A 10 -7.86 -1.75 11.48
N ALA A 11 -7.78 -0.61 10.79
CA ALA A 11 -7.43 -0.56 9.37
C ALA A 11 -6.03 -1.14 9.08
N SER A 12 -5.02 -0.85 9.92
CA SER A 12 -3.68 -1.45 9.78
C SER A 12 -3.69 -2.97 9.95
N ARG A 13 -4.50 -3.50 10.87
CA ARG A 13 -4.64 -4.95 11.07
C ARG A 13 -5.30 -5.63 9.86
N ILE A 14 -6.34 -5.04 9.31
CA ILE A 14 -7.00 -5.54 8.09
C ILE A 14 -6.05 -5.46 6.89
N ALA A 15 -5.30 -4.37 6.76
CA ALA A 15 -4.28 -4.24 5.72
C ALA A 15 -3.22 -5.35 5.84
N GLN A 16 -2.79 -5.68 7.05
CA GLN A 16 -1.85 -6.78 7.27
C GLN A 16 -2.46 -8.14 6.87
N ALA A 17 -3.69 -8.43 7.29
CA ALA A 17 -4.37 -9.68 6.92
C ALA A 17 -4.50 -9.83 5.39
N LEU A 18 -4.90 -8.77 4.69
CA LEU A 18 -4.96 -8.75 3.23
C LEU A 18 -3.58 -8.90 2.57
N ARG A 19 -2.54 -8.32 3.17
CA ARG A 19 -1.16 -8.48 2.71
C ARG A 19 -0.73 -9.95 2.80
N ASP A 20 -1.06 -10.61 3.91
CA ASP A 20 -0.76 -12.02 4.13
C ASP A 20 -1.57 -12.92 3.17
N ASP A 21 -2.83 -12.58 2.88
CA ASP A 21 -3.65 -13.25 1.86
C ASP A 21 -3.02 -13.18 0.46
N ILE A 22 -2.56 -11.99 0.07
CA ILE A 22 -1.90 -11.77 -1.22
C ILE A 22 -0.57 -12.55 -1.28
N ALA A 23 0.23 -12.49 -0.21
CA ALA A 23 1.50 -13.20 -0.12
C ALA A 23 1.32 -14.73 -0.16
N ALA A 24 0.22 -15.23 0.42
CA ALA A 24 -0.17 -16.64 0.37
C ALA A 24 -0.79 -17.05 -0.98
N GLY A 25 -0.94 -16.14 -1.94
CA GLY A 25 -1.50 -16.41 -3.26
C GLY A 25 -3.03 -16.57 -3.29
N ARG A 26 -3.75 -16.23 -2.21
CA ARG A 26 -5.23 -16.23 -2.22
C ARG A 26 -5.78 -15.21 -3.21
N PHE A 27 -5.04 -14.12 -3.44
CA PHE A 27 -5.28 -13.16 -4.49
C PHE A 27 -4.05 -13.09 -5.39
N ALA A 28 -4.17 -13.59 -6.62
CA ALA A 28 -3.09 -13.57 -7.59
C ALA A 28 -2.73 -12.14 -8.02
N ALA A 29 -1.49 -11.95 -8.48
CA ALA A 29 -1.05 -10.71 -9.11
C ALA A 29 -1.97 -10.32 -10.27
N GLY A 30 -2.35 -9.04 -10.35
CA GLY A 30 -3.33 -8.55 -11.33
C GLY A 30 -4.79 -8.92 -11.07
N ALA A 31 -5.09 -9.74 -10.07
CA ALA A 31 -6.46 -10.12 -9.73
C ALA A 31 -7.23 -8.96 -9.07
N ARG A 32 -8.54 -8.93 -9.30
CA ARG A 32 -9.44 -7.96 -8.68
C ARG A 32 -9.74 -8.37 -7.24
N LEU A 33 -9.65 -7.43 -6.30
CA LEU A 33 -10.13 -7.66 -4.92
C LEU A 33 -11.66 -7.68 -4.87
N PRO A 34 -12.24 -8.39 -3.88
CA PRO A 34 -13.65 -8.24 -3.55
C PRO A 34 -14.01 -6.77 -3.29
N ALA A 35 -15.28 -6.42 -3.50
CA ALA A 35 -15.76 -5.06 -3.28
C ALA A 35 -15.61 -4.65 -1.80
N GLU A 36 -15.46 -3.35 -1.53
CA GLU A 36 -15.30 -2.84 -0.16
C GLU A 36 -16.44 -3.28 0.78
N ALA A 37 -17.67 -3.39 0.26
CA ALA A 37 -18.82 -3.89 1.01
C ALA A 37 -18.65 -5.36 1.42
N THR A 38 -18.24 -6.23 0.49
CA THR A 38 -17.98 -7.65 0.76
C THR A 38 -16.85 -7.84 1.76
N LEU A 39 -15.77 -7.07 1.64
CA LEU A 39 -14.68 -7.10 2.62
C LEU A 39 -15.13 -6.59 3.99
N ALA A 40 -15.99 -5.57 4.03
CA ALA A 40 -16.54 -5.05 5.29
C ALA A 40 -17.38 -6.10 6.02
N GLU A 41 -18.20 -6.85 5.29
CA GLU A 41 -18.96 -8.00 5.82
C GLU A 41 -18.01 -9.12 6.27
N THR A 42 -16.99 -9.46 5.47
CA THR A 42 -16.05 -10.56 5.77
C THR A 42 -15.24 -10.29 7.04
N PHE A 43 -14.81 -9.05 7.23
CA PHE A 43 -14.02 -8.64 8.40
C PHE A 43 -14.87 -8.16 9.58
N ASP A 44 -16.20 -8.15 9.44
CA ASP A 44 -17.16 -7.62 10.42
C ASP A 44 -16.81 -6.18 10.89
N VAL A 45 -16.61 -5.29 9.93
CA VAL A 45 -16.27 -3.88 10.18
C VAL A 45 -17.06 -2.93 9.30
N SER A 46 -17.01 -1.64 9.62
CA SER A 46 -17.60 -0.62 8.76
C SER A 46 -16.77 -0.38 7.47
N ARG A 47 -17.46 -0.07 6.38
CA ARG A 47 -16.86 0.24 5.06
C ARG A 47 -15.72 1.28 5.11
N PRO A 48 -15.80 2.37 5.91
CA PRO A 48 -14.70 3.33 6.02
C PRO A 48 -13.38 2.71 6.49
N ILE A 49 -13.42 1.73 7.39
CA ILE A 49 -12.21 1.05 7.90
C ILE A 49 -11.56 0.20 6.80
N VAL A 50 -12.36 -0.51 6.01
CA VAL A 50 -11.88 -1.27 4.83
C VAL A 50 -11.28 -0.33 3.80
N ARG A 51 -11.93 0.80 3.53
CA ARG A 51 -11.42 1.81 2.60
C ARG A 51 -10.06 2.36 3.05
N GLU A 52 -9.88 2.59 4.36
CA GLU A 52 -8.60 2.99 4.93
C GLU A 52 -7.54 1.89 4.78
N ALA A 53 -7.89 0.62 5.07
CA ALA A 53 -6.99 -0.52 4.87
C ALA A 53 -6.53 -0.66 3.42
N ILE A 54 -7.46 -0.53 2.46
CA ILE A 54 -7.16 -0.53 1.03
C ILE A 54 -6.26 0.66 0.65
N ALA A 55 -6.50 1.84 1.22
CA ALA A 55 -5.66 3.01 0.99
C ALA A 55 -4.21 2.79 1.46
N LEU A 56 -4.02 2.14 2.62
CA LEU A 56 -2.68 1.76 3.10
C LEU A 56 -1.98 0.81 2.13
N LEU A 57 -2.67 -0.23 1.65
CA LEU A 57 -2.10 -1.18 0.69
C LEU A 57 -1.81 -0.56 -0.68
N LYS A 58 -2.62 0.42 -1.12
CA LYS A 58 -2.33 1.21 -2.32
C LYS A 58 -1.09 2.08 -2.13
N ALA A 59 -0.97 2.72 -0.96
CA ALA A 59 0.20 3.51 -0.64
C ALA A 59 1.47 2.65 -0.62
N ASP A 60 1.37 1.39 -0.22
CA ASP A 60 2.47 0.41 -0.25
C ASP A 60 2.72 -0.22 -1.64
N GLY A 61 1.95 0.18 -2.67
CA GLY A 61 2.07 -0.37 -4.02
C GLY A 61 1.64 -1.83 -4.18
N ILE A 62 1.03 -2.41 -3.15
CA ILE A 62 0.50 -3.79 -3.17
C ILE A 62 -0.78 -3.83 -4.00
N LEU A 63 -1.59 -2.77 -3.90
CA LEU A 63 -2.82 -2.61 -4.68
C LEU A 63 -2.76 -1.43 -5.63
N VAL A 64 -3.43 -1.56 -6.77
CA VAL A 64 -3.63 -0.48 -7.74
C VAL A 64 -5.11 -0.27 -8.00
N THR A 65 -5.51 0.96 -8.36
CA THR A 65 -6.89 1.25 -8.75
C THR A 65 -6.97 1.32 -10.27
N ARG A 66 -7.91 0.59 -10.86
CA ARG A 66 -8.28 0.79 -12.27
C ARG A 66 -9.55 1.64 -12.31
N LYS A 67 -9.55 2.71 -13.10
CA LYS A 67 -10.62 3.71 -13.16
C LYS A 67 -11.98 3.02 -13.37
N GLY A 68 -12.88 3.14 -12.39
CA GLY A 68 -14.23 2.56 -12.45
C GLY A 68 -14.34 1.05 -12.17
N SER A 69 -13.24 0.34 -11.88
CA SER A 69 -13.25 -1.14 -11.82
C SER A 69 -12.83 -1.74 -10.48
N GLY A 70 -12.54 -0.91 -9.47
CA GLY A 70 -12.16 -1.36 -8.11
C GLY A 70 -10.64 -1.44 -7.87
N ALA A 71 -10.26 -2.13 -6.80
CA ALA A 71 -8.87 -2.37 -6.43
C ALA A 71 -8.38 -3.71 -7.00
N TYR A 72 -7.14 -3.73 -7.49
CA TYR A 72 -6.48 -4.90 -8.07
C TYR A 72 -5.15 -5.12 -7.36
N VAL A 73 -4.74 -6.38 -7.21
CA VAL A 73 -3.38 -6.70 -6.78
C VAL A 73 -2.42 -6.21 -7.86
N SER A 74 -1.32 -5.58 -7.44
CA SER A 74 -0.23 -5.20 -8.33
C SER A 74 0.34 -6.41 -9.07
N GLU A 75 1.03 -6.19 -10.19
CA GLU A 75 1.74 -7.28 -10.89
C GLU A 75 2.95 -7.78 -10.09
N THR A 76 3.53 -6.91 -9.26
CA THR A 76 4.65 -7.21 -8.36
C THR A 76 4.30 -6.86 -6.92
N PRO A 77 3.33 -7.55 -6.29
CA PRO A 77 2.94 -7.29 -4.91
C PRO A 77 4.10 -7.72 -3.99
N GLY A 78 4.66 -6.76 -3.24
CA GLY A 78 5.87 -6.97 -2.44
C GLY A 78 7.16 -6.38 -3.05
N GLY A 79 7.08 -5.74 -4.22
CA GLY A 79 8.17 -4.88 -4.70
C GLY A 79 8.48 -3.77 -3.69
N GLN A 80 9.76 -3.48 -3.47
CA GLN A 80 10.14 -2.41 -2.56
C GLN A 80 9.73 -1.05 -3.14
N VAL A 81 8.65 -0.47 -2.60
CA VAL A 81 8.27 0.91 -2.91
C VAL A 81 9.15 1.84 -2.10
N TRP A 82 10.13 2.45 -2.76
CA TRP A 82 10.95 3.48 -2.15
C TRP A 82 10.13 4.76 -1.98
N ARG A 83 9.81 5.10 -0.73
CA ARG A 83 9.17 6.38 -0.40
C ARG A 83 10.24 7.44 -0.24
N VAL A 84 10.20 8.43 -1.12
CA VAL A 84 10.95 9.66 -0.93
C VAL A 84 10.18 10.52 0.07
N ALA A 85 10.74 10.73 1.26
CA ALA A 85 10.16 11.66 2.21
C ALA A 85 10.14 13.07 1.61
N SER A 86 8.96 13.65 1.46
CA SER A 86 8.85 15.08 1.20
C SER A 86 9.04 15.78 2.54
N ALA A 87 10.21 16.39 2.75
CA ALA A 87 10.45 17.22 3.93
C ALA A 87 9.60 18.50 3.83
N PRO A 88 9.15 19.08 4.95
CA PRO A 88 8.43 20.37 4.98
C PRO A 88 9.21 21.51 4.29
N ASP A 89 10.53 21.41 4.36
CA ASP A 89 11.55 22.33 3.89
C ASP A 89 12.03 21.99 2.45
N GLY A 90 11.31 21.11 1.76
CA GLY A 90 11.63 20.64 0.43
C GLY A 90 12.22 19.23 0.48
N GLY A 91 11.47 18.25 -0.06
CA GLY A 91 12.03 16.94 -0.35
C GLY A 91 13.19 17.03 -1.34
N PRO A 92 13.90 15.92 -1.59
CA PRO A 92 14.99 15.93 -2.55
C PRO A 92 14.50 16.41 -3.91
N THR A 93 15.27 17.31 -4.50
CA THR A 93 15.00 17.87 -5.83
C THR A 93 15.08 16.76 -6.89
N LEU A 94 14.41 16.98 -8.03
CA LEU A 94 14.51 16.05 -9.16
C LEU A 94 15.96 15.78 -9.56
N ALA A 95 16.84 16.80 -9.49
CA ALA A 95 18.27 16.65 -9.76
C ALA A 95 18.94 15.64 -8.81
N GLN A 96 18.64 15.70 -7.51
CA GLN A 96 19.16 14.75 -6.52
C GLN A 96 18.62 13.32 -6.73
N LEU A 97 17.38 13.17 -7.22
CA LEU A 97 16.85 11.85 -7.59
C LEU A 97 17.53 11.28 -8.85
N PHE A 98 17.89 12.13 -9.82
CA PHE A 98 18.67 11.70 -10.99
C PHE A 98 20.10 11.32 -10.63
N GLU A 99 20.74 11.95 -9.65
CA GLU A 99 22.06 11.52 -9.16
C GLU A 99 22.03 10.12 -8.55
N LEU A 100 20.98 9.78 -7.79
CA LEU A 100 20.80 8.45 -7.22
C LEU A 100 20.76 7.36 -8.30
N ARG A 101 20.15 7.65 -9.46
CA ARG A 101 20.10 6.74 -10.60
C ARG A 101 21.49 6.30 -11.06
N ARG A 102 22.45 7.23 -11.06
CA ARG A 102 23.83 6.96 -11.51
C ARG A 102 24.52 5.93 -10.61
N VAL A 103 24.21 5.91 -9.32
CA VAL A 103 24.79 4.95 -8.36
C VAL A 103 24.21 3.54 -8.57
N VAL A 104 22.92 3.44 -8.93
CA VAL A 104 22.23 2.15 -9.10
C VAL A 104 22.49 1.53 -10.48
N GLU A 105 22.64 2.33 -11.53
CA GLU A 105 22.86 1.85 -12.90
C GLU A 105 24.30 1.35 -13.19
N THR A 106 25.23 1.50 -12.24
CA THR A 106 26.64 1.08 -12.43
C THR A 106 27.03 -0.19 -11.66
N ALA A 107 26.06 -1.01 -11.26
CA ALA A 107 26.28 -2.31 -10.60
C ALA A 107 25.95 -3.49 -11.51
#